data_AF-A0A250XAX2-F1
#
_entry.id   AF-A0A250XAX2-F1
#
_cell.length_a   1.000
_cell.length_b   1.000
_cell.length_c   1.000
_cell.angle_alpha   90.00
_cell.angle_beta   90.00
_cell.angle_gamma   90.00
#
_symmetry.space_group_name_H-M   'P 1'
#
loop_
_entity.id
_entity.type
_entity.pdbx_description
1 polymer ?
#
loop_
_entity_poly.entity_id
_entity_poly.type
_entity_poly.pdbx_seq_one_letter_code
_entity_poly.pdbx_strand_id
1 'polypeptide(L)'
;MGAFKRTAEKVKQALGFKAGSDKEWKPTSNDRNNMMVKEAKKFAVHIKNLHKDISSWIKSIDAGITTVKSVLEAPLPRAYQETVMGVEPMDPTEHIVGQNVQCEALPQSATEMKTKMQEEVLKPIEQWLAAYRTVKEYNKKLDILRLDLDTKRRAALELTAKFNKLQSKDKPDSEASQAALHKAQNEEDKMNRLIQRYAESETEVFNALITLIRDTTVLREYVAAALMIMQNVFRVSLNAFDLQSAVRTPMLPSIASVPEVKGMQQGSMLRSPTVSSGGPLATPSLMQGTRSMRASFSALPTSSIMGGGGGTNNGGSYMSSVGGGTFSAGGNRTSPGEGKGNPFGSPGNTLKASENPFGAAAGYGATSSGSPNHSGPQTSIHSSSTNTVGAAPAWYNKARAEASRAPIRYDDSDDENSNPFK
;
A
#
# COMPACT_ATOMS: atom_id res chain seq x y z
N MET A 1 31.55 17.26 12.67
CA MET A 1 31.28 18.21 11.57
C MET A 1 29.86 18.00 11.02
N GLY A 2 28.84 18.05 11.88
CA GLY A 2 27.51 17.53 11.58
C GLY A 2 26.53 18.61 11.12
N ALA A 3 25.54 18.24 10.33
CA ALA A 3 24.39 19.05 9.88
C ALA A 3 24.71 20.35 9.11
N PHE A 4 25.30 21.37 9.73
CA PHE A 4 25.46 22.70 9.12
C PHE A 4 26.26 22.66 7.81
N LYS A 5 27.39 21.92 7.78
CA LYS A 5 28.18 21.75 6.55
C LYS A 5 27.39 21.06 5.44
N ARG A 6 26.57 20.06 5.78
CA ARG A 6 25.71 19.36 4.81
C ARG A 6 24.60 20.27 4.27
N THR A 7 23.99 21.06 5.13
CA THR A 7 22.97 22.05 4.71
C THR A 7 23.60 23.11 3.82
N ALA A 8 24.76 23.65 4.18
CA ALA A 8 25.49 24.61 3.36
C ALA A 8 25.88 24.02 2.00
N GLU A 9 26.34 22.76 1.97
CA GLU A 9 26.65 22.05 0.73
C GLU A 9 25.40 21.87 -0.15
N LYS A 10 24.28 21.45 0.43
CA LYS A 10 23.00 21.33 -0.27
C LYS A 10 22.54 22.67 -0.87
N VAL A 11 22.65 23.76 -0.12
CA VAL A 11 22.31 25.12 -0.59
C VAL A 11 23.24 25.54 -1.73
N LYS A 12 24.55 25.30 -1.62
CA LYS A 12 25.52 25.59 -2.69
C LYS A 12 25.18 24.85 -3.98
N GLN A 13 24.81 23.57 -3.87
CA GLN A 13 24.40 22.75 -5.02
C GLN A 13 23.09 23.26 -5.64
N ALA A 14 22.09 23.59 -4.81
CA ALA A 14 20.80 24.09 -5.27
C ALA A 14 20.88 25.46 -5.96
N LEU A 15 21.74 26.36 -5.46
CA LEU A 15 21.95 27.69 -6.04
C LEU A 15 22.89 27.69 -7.26
N GLY A 16 23.38 26.52 -7.68
CA GLY A 16 24.31 26.43 -8.81
C GLY A 16 25.65 27.13 -8.57
N PHE A 17 26.03 27.36 -7.30
CA PHE A 17 27.35 27.90 -6.97
C PHE A 17 28.41 26.88 -7.37
N LYS A 18 28.93 27.02 -8.59
CA LYS A 18 30.17 26.40 -9.03
C LYS A 18 31.29 27.05 -8.20
N ALA A 19 31.72 26.35 -7.17
CA ALA A 19 32.79 26.82 -6.30
C ALA A 19 34.09 26.88 -7.13
N GLY A 20 34.47 28.07 -7.57
CA GLY A 20 35.68 28.28 -8.37
C GLY A 20 35.55 27.83 -9.83
N SER A 21 36.52 28.21 -10.64
CA SER A 21 36.67 27.95 -12.07
C SER A 21 36.76 26.48 -12.48
N ASP A 22 36.41 25.54 -11.60
CA ASP A 22 36.49 24.10 -11.81
C ASP A 22 35.36 23.65 -12.73
N LYS A 23 35.55 23.86 -14.03
CA LYS A 23 34.65 23.41 -15.10
C LYS A 23 34.37 21.89 -15.05
N GLU A 24 35.17 21.13 -14.31
CA GLU A 24 35.11 19.67 -14.22
C GLU A 24 34.33 19.15 -13.00
N TRP A 25 34.02 19.99 -12.01
CA TRP A 25 33.32 19.51 -10.81
C TRP A 25 31.85 19.16 -11.14
N LYS A 26 31.48 17.90 -10.89
CA LYS A 26 30.11 17.40 -11.02
C LYS A 26 29.65 16.83 -9.67
N PRO A 27 28.47 17.24 -9.15
CA PRO A 27 27.88 16.62 -7.99
C PRO A 27 27.69 15.12 -8.23
N THR A 28 27.83 14.33 -7.18
CA THR A 28 27.49 12.91 -7.24
C THR A 28 25.97 12.79 -7.39
N SER A 29 25.49 12.08 -8.41
CA SER A 29 24.04 11.94 -8.69
C SER A 29 23.45 10.77 -7.89
N ASN A 30 22.26 10.99 -7.31
CA ASN A 30 21.39 9.95 -6.75
C ASN A 30 20.01 10.00 -7.41
N ASP A 31 19.93 10.53 -8.63
CA ASP A 31 18.65 10.91 -9.25
C ASP A 31 17.80 9.68 -9.57
N ARG A 32 18.44 8.56 -9.93
CA ARG A 32 17.77 7.27 -10.18
C ARG A 32 16.96 6.81 -8.98
N ASN A 33 17.60 6.67 -7.81
CA ASN A 33 16.93 6.17 -6.61
C ASN A 33 15.87 7.17 -6.12
N ASN A 34 16.14 8.48 -6.26
CA ASN A 34 15.17 9.53 -5.92
C ASN A 34 13.91 9.47 -6.79
N MET A 35 14.04 9.19 -8.10
CA MET A 35 12.90 8.99 -8.99
C MET A 35 12.10 7.74 -8.61
N MET A 36 12.76 6.62 -8.32
CA MET A 36 12.10 5.38 -7.88
C MET A 36 11.35 5.57 -6.55
N VAL A 37 11.95 6.26 -5.57
CA VAL A 37 11.28 6.60 -4.29
C VAL A 37 10.08 7.52 -4.52
N LYS A 38 10.18 8.48 -5.45
CA LYS A 38 9.08 9.39 -5.78
C LYS A 38 7.89 8.64 -6.40
N GLU A 39 8.14 7.70 -7.30
CA GLU A 39 7.11 6.84 -7.87
C GLU A 39 6.49 5.91 -6.82
N ALA A 40 7.33 5.25 -6.02
CA ALA A 40 6.88 4.41 -4.91
C ALA A 40 6.05 5.21 -3.89
N LYS A 41 6.38 6.49 -3.64
CA LYS A 41 5.59 7.39 -2.79
C LYS A 41 4.18 7.59 -3.32
N LYS A 42 4.03 7.90 -4.60
CA LYS A 42 2.71 8.08 -5.23
C LYS A 42 1.90 6.79 -5.12
N PHE A 43 2.53 5.67 -5.39
CA PHE A 43 1.89 4.37 -5.33
C PHE A 43 1.46 3.98 -3.90
N ALA A 44 2.29 4.28 -2.90
CA ALA A 44 1.98 4.05 -1.49
C ALA A 44 0.68 4.76 -1.05
N VAL A 45 0.35 5.93 -1.60
CA VAL A 45 -0.91 6.62 -1.32
C VAL A 45 -2.12 5.78 -1.79
N HIS A 46 -2.05 5.22 -3.00
CA HIS A 46 -3.11 4.34 -3.51
C HIS A 46 -3.28 3.08 -2.66
N ILE A 47 -2.17 2.48 -2.22
CA ILE A 47 -2.22 1.32 -1.33
C ILE A 47 -2.81 1.66 0.04
N LYS A 48 -2.45 2.80 0.63
CA LYS A 48 -3.08 3.26 1.89
C LYS A 48 -4.59 3.41 1.75
N ASN A 49 -5.07 3.96 0.62
CA ASN A 49 -6.50 4.10 0.36
C ASN A 49 -7.17 2.72 0.22
N LEU A 50 -6.58 1.82 -0.57
CA LEU A 50 -7.07 0.44 -0.71
C LEU A 50 -7.17 -0.28 0.65
N HIS A 51 -6.15 -0.13 1.52
CA HIS A 51 -6.17 -0.69 2.87
C HIS A 51 -7.35 -0.16 3.71
N LYS A 52 -7.59 1.16 3.65
CA LYS A 52 -8.73 1.80 4.33
C LYS A 52 -10.07 1.28 3.80
N ASP A 53 -10.22 1.18 2.49
CA ASP A 53 -11.46 0.71 1.84
C ASP A 53 -11.76 -0.74 2.21
N ILE A 54 -10.78 -1.64 2.12
CA ILE A 54 -10.94 -3.05 2.53
C ILE A 54 -11.27 -3.15 4.01
N SER A 55 -10.60 -2.37 4.87
CA SER A 55 -10.91 -2.33 6.29
C SER A 55 -12.34 -1.84 6.56
N SER A 56 -12.85 -0.91 5.75
CA SER A 56 -14.24 -0.47 5.80
C SER A 56 -15.21 -1.58 5.36
N TRP A 57 -14.90 -2.30 4.28
CA TRP A 57 -15.73 -3.42 3.81
C TRP A 57 -15.88 -4.51 4.87
N ILE A 58 -14.80 -4.88 5.56
CA ILE A 58 -14.86 -5.84 6.68
C ILE A 58 -15.90 -5.38 7.72
N LYS A 59 -15.83 -4.12 8.16
CA LYS A 59 -16.74 -3.57 9.17
C LYS A 59 -18.19 -3.52 8.68
N SER A 60 -18.40 -3.06 7.44
CA SER A 60 -19.73 -2.95 6.86
C SER A 60 -20.40 -4.31 6.67
N ILE A 61 -19.66 -5.32 6.20
CA ILE A 61 -20.20 -6.67 6.01
C ILE A 61 -20.50 -7.33 7.35
N ASP A 62 -19.59 -7.23 8.32
CA ASP A 62 -19.77 -7.76 9.69
C ASP A 62 -21.00 -7.15 10.39
N ALA A 63 -21.17 -5.84 10.30
CA ALA A 63 -22.35 -5.14 10.80
C ALA A 63 -23.62 -5.59 10.07
N GLY A 64 -23.59 -5.68 8.73
CA GLY A 64 -24.72 -6.13 7.93
C GLY A 64 -25.17 -7.55 8.29
N ILE A 65 -24.23 -8.49 8.45
CA ILE A 65 -24.51 -9.86 8.89
C ILE A 65 -25.12 -9.89 10.30
N THR A 66 -24.60 -9.06 11.21
CA THR A 66 -25.15 -8.93 12.57
C THR A 66 -26.59 -8.42 12.56
N THR A 67 -26.89 -7.41 11.74
CA THR A 67 -28.27 -6.92 11.56
C THR A 67 -29.18 -7.99 10.97
N VAL A 68 -28.74 -8.73 9.95
CA VAL A 68 -29.52 -9.83 9.37
C VAL A 68 -29.82 -10.90 10.41
N LYS A 69 -28.83 -11.33 11.21
CA LYS A 69 -29.05 -12.27 12.32
C LYS A 69 -30.12 -11.75 13.29
N SER A 70 -29.99 -10.50 13.74
CA SER A 70 -30.96 -9.90 14.66
C SER A 70 -32.38 -9.85 14.11
N VAL A 71 -32.55 -9.63 12.81
CA VAL A 71 -33.88 -9.65 12.17
C VAL A 71 -34.43 -11.07 12.09
N LEU A 72 -33.60 -12.06 11.77
CA LEU A 72 -33.99 -13.46 11.69
C LEU A 72 -34.37 -14.05 13.06
N GLU A 73 -33.75 -13.56 14.13
CA GLU A 73 -34.05 -13.98 15.51
C GLU A 73 -35.24 -13.22 16.12
N ALA A 74 -35.73 -12.16 15.46
CA ALA A 74 -36.86 -11.40 15.95
C ALA A 74 -38.17 -12.21 15.86
N PRO A 75 -39.07 -12.08 16.85
CA PRO A 75 -40.40 -12.66 16.75
C PRO A 75 -41.23 -11.94 15.68
N LEU A 76 -42.05 -12.70 14.96
CA LEU A 76 -42.99 -12.16 13.99
C LEU A 76 -44.06 -11.31 14.69
N PRO A 77 -44.46 -10.16 14.12
CA PRO A 77 -45.58 -9.40 14.63
C PRO A 77 -46.85 -10.25 14.75
N ARG A 78 -47.50 -10.24 15.91
CA ARG A 78 -48.72 -11.00 16.18
C ARG A 78 -49.98 -10.18 15.89
N ALA A 79 -50.98 -10.83 15.32
CA ALA A 79 -52.33 -10.29 15.26
C ALA A 79 -53.05 -10.57 16.59
N TYR A 80 -53.83 -9.59 17.05
CA TYR A 80 -54.59 -9.68 18.30
C TYR A 80 -56.08 -9.56 17.99
N GLN A 81 -56.89 -10.32 18.70
CA GLN A 81 -58.34 -10.25 18.66
C GLN A 81 -58.88 -9.84 20.04
N GLU A 82 -59.96 -9.06 20.03
CA GLU A 82 -60.65 -8.67 21.26
C GLU A 82 -61.71 -9.74 21.59
N THR A 83 -61.59 -10.34 22.76
CA THR A 83 -62.53 -11.33 23.31
C THR A 83 -63.25 -10.75 24.52
N VAL A 84 -64.28 -11.44 25.01
CA VAL A 84 -65.02 -11.04 26.22
C VAL A 84 -64.10 -10.98 27.47
N MET A 85 -62.96 -11.66 27.42
CA MET A 85 -61.96 -11.69 28.50
C MET A 85 -60.80 -10.69 28.30
N GLY A 86 -60.77 -9.96 27.19
CA GLY A 86 -59.72 -8.97 26.86
C GLY A 86 -59.07 -9.20 25.49
N VAL A 87 -57.92 -8.56 25.25
CA VAL A 87 -57.17 -8.67 24.00
C VAL A 87 -56.24 -9.88 24.05
N GLU A 88 -56.44 -10.85 23.18
CA GLU A 88 -55.67 -12.10 23.10
C GLU A 88 -55.04 -12.27 21.71
N PRO A 89 -53.83 -12.87 21.60
CA PRO A 89 -53.20 -13.13 20.31
C PRO A 89 -54.00 -14.19 19.54
N MET A 90 -54.21 -13.97 18.24
CA MET A 90 -54.96 -14.90 17.38
C MET A 90 -54.23 -16.25 17.20
N ASP A 91 -52.90 -16.24 17.23
CA ASP A 91 -52.07 -17.45 17.31
C ASP A 91 -51.36 -17.48 18.67
N PRO A 92 -51.60 -18.51 19.50
CA PRO A 92 -50.91 -18.64 20.78
C PRO A 92 -49.41 -18.94 20.63
N THR A 93 -48.98 -19.40 19.45
CA THR A 93 -47.58 -19.75 19.18
C THR A 93 -46.80 -18.53 18.71
N GLU A 94 -45.66 -18.25 19.33
CA GLU A 94 -44.74 -17.22 18.86
C GLU A 94 -43.84 -17.80 17.75
N HIS A 95 -43.94 -17.23 16.56
CA HIS A 95 -43.10 -17.60 15.42
C HIS A 95 -41.93 -16.62 15.30
N ILE A 96 -40.76 -17.13 14.92
CA ILE A 96 -39.57 -16.31 14.62
C ILE A 96 -39.43 -16.12 13.11
N VAL A 97 -38.89 -14.97 12.68
CA VAL A 97 -38.72 -14.67 11.24
C VAL A 97 -37.83 -15.69 10.54
N GLY A 98 -36.72 -16.08 11.16
CA GLY A 98 -35.70 -16.97 10.63
C GLY A 98 -35.95 -18.44 10.92
N GLN A 99 -37.20 -18.87 11.09
CA GLN A 99 -37.50 -20.28 11.29
C GLN A 99 -36.91 -21.11 10.14
N ASN A 100 -36.14 -22.15 10.48
CA ASN A 100 -35.38 -23.00 9.56
C ASN A 100 -34.13 -22.38 8.91
N VAL A 101 -33.66 -21.21 9.37
CA VAL A 101 -32.40 -20.61 8.94
C VAL A 101 -31.28 -20.94 9.94
N GLN A 102 -30.09 -21.28 9.45
CA GLN A 102 -28.92 -21.51 10.30
C GLN A 102 -28.30 -20.18 10.75
N CYS A 103 -28.95 -19.46 11.67
CA CYS A 103 -28.53 -18.13 12.11
C CYS A 103 -27.10 -18.05 12.66
N GLU A 104 -26.56 -19.15 13.22
CA GLU A 104 -25.19 -19.20 13.74
C GLU A 104 -24.11 -19.32 12.65
N ALA A 105 -24.46 -19.83 11.46
CA ALA A 105 -23.52 -19.89 10.33
C ALA A 105 -23.15 -18.49 9.82
N LEU A 106 -24.05 -17.52 10.00
CA LEU A 106 -23.86 -16.13 9.56
C LEU A 106 -22.66 -15.45 10.29
N PRO A 107 -22.66 -15.27 11.62
CA PRO A 107 -21.55 -14.63 12.33
C PRO A 107 -20.24 -15.44 12.25
N GLN A 108 -20.33 -16.77 12.15
CA GLN A 108 -19.15 -17.61 11.91
C GLN A 108 -18.50 -17.26 10.56
N SER A 109 -19.30 -17.17 9.49
CA SER A 109 -18.79 -16.82 8.16
C SER A 109 -18.18 -15.40 8.10
N ALA A 110 -18.76 -14.44 8.83
CA ALA A 110 -18.22 -13.09 8.97
C ALA A 110 -16.86 -13.09 9.69
N THR A 111 -16.75 -13.88 10.76
CA THR A 111 -15.50 -14.05 11.53
C THR A 111 -14.41 -14.68 10.67
N GLU A 112 -14.72 -15.74 9.92
CA GLU A 112 -13.79 -16.37 8.98
C GLU A 112 -13.35 -15.43 7.86
N MET A 113 -14.29 -14.67 7.28
CA MET A 113 -14.00 -13.63 6.29
C MET A 113 -13.02 -12.59 6.85
N LYS A 114 -13.29 -12.08 8.06
CA LYS A 114 -12.43 -11.10 8.74
C LYS A 114 -11.02 -11.65 8.92
N THR A 115 -10.87 -12.87 9.45
CA THR A 115 -9.56 -13.50 9.63
C THR A 115 -8.80 -13.64 8.31
N LYS A 116 -9.44 -14.19 7.26
CA LYS A 116 -8.81 -14.35 5.95
C LYS A 116 -8.43 -13.02 5.31
N MET A 117 -9.30 -12.01 5.39
CA MET A 117 -9.00 -10.68 4.85
C MET A 117 -7.80 -10.03 5.58
N GLN A 118 -7.68 -10.24 6.89
CA GLN A 118 -6.54 -9.75 7.66
C GLN A 118 -5.24 -10.46 7.25
N GLU A 119 -5.25 -11.79 7.16
CA GLU A 119 -4.05 -12.59 6.91
C GLU A 119 -3.58 -12.57 5.46
N GLU A 120 -4.50 -12.73 4.51
CA GLU A 120 -4.19 -12.93 3.09
C GLU A 120 -4.07 -11.61 2.30
N VAL A 121 -4.68 -10.52 2.81
CA VAL A 121 -4.80 -9.27 2.06
C VAL A 121 -4.18 -8.09 2.81
N LEU A 122 -4.69 -7.76 4.01
CA LEU A 122 -4.24 -6.57 4.73
C LEU A 122 -2.80 -6.71 5.21
N LYS A 123 -2.43 -7.82 5.86
CA LYS A 123 -1.07 -8.03 6.37
C LYS A 123 0.02 -7.94 5.29
N PRO A 124 -0.12 -8.52 4.08
CA PRO A 124 0.83 -8.28 2.99
C PRO A 124 0.91 -6.83 2.52
N ILE A 125 -0.23 -6.12 2.43
CA ILE A 125 -0.27 -4.68 2.11
C ILE A 125 0.52 -3.87 3.16
N GLU A 126 0.32 -4.19 4.43
CA GLU A 126 1.00 -3.56 5.56
C GLU A 126 2.51 -3.78 5.53
N GLN A 127 2.95 -5.01 5.24
CA GLN A 127 4.36 -5.35 5.06
C GLN A 127 5.00 -4.56 3.92
N TRP A 128 4.29 -4.39 2.79
CA TRP A 128 4.78 -3.58 1.68
C TRP A 128 4.95 -2.12 2.07
N LEU A 129 3.95 -1.53 2.75
CA LEU A 129 4.02 -0.14 3.23
C LEU A 129 5.17 0.09 4.21
N ALA A 130 5.44 -0.87 5.08
CA ALA A 130 6.57 -0.80 6.01
C ALA A 130 7.92 -0.91 5.29
N ALA A 131 8.06 -1.85 4.34
CA ALA A 131 9.25 -1.99 3.53
C ALA A 131 9.56 -0.69 2.76
N TYR A 132 8.54 -0.06 2.18
CA TYR A 132 8.67 1.25 1.55
C TYR A 132 9.21 2.33 2.50
N ARG A 133 8.68 2.43 3.74
CA ARG A 133 9.18 3.39 4.74
C ARG A 133 10.66 3.15 5.06
N THR A 134 11.05 1.89 5.23
CA THR A 134 12.45 1.54 5.49
C THR A 134 13.33 1.95 4.32
N VAL A 135 12.98 1.59 3.08
CA VAL A 135 13.73 1.96 1.88
C VAL A 135 13.87 3.48 1.75
N LYS A 136 12.79 4.24 2.01
CA LYS A 136 12.81 5.71 2.04
C LYS A 136 13.83 6.25 3.03
N GLU A 137 13.89 5.71 4.25
CA GLU A 137 14.87 6.12 5.25
C GLU A 137 16.32 5.76 4.87
N TYR A 138 16.55 4.60 4.24
CA TYR A 138 17.87 4.25 3.72
C TYR A 138 18.29 5.17 2.55
N ASN A 139 17.37 5.52 1.65
CA ASN A 139 17.65 6.49 0.59
C ASN A 139 17.99 7.89 1.16
N LYS A 140 17.32 8.32 2.22
CA LYS A 140 17.66 9.56 2.94
C LYS A 140 19.07 9.50 3.56
N LYS A 141 19.47 8.36 4.14
CA LYS A 141 20.85 8.15 4.64
C LYS A 141 21.88 8.16 3.51
N LEU A 142 21.53 7.59 2.35
CA LEU A 142 22.36 7.62 1.15
C LEU A 142 22.59 9.05 0.65
N ASP A 143 21.56 9.91 0.66
CA ASP A 143 21.69 11.33 0.32
C ASP A 143 22.61 12.09 1.29
N ILE A 144 22.58 11.75 2.58
CA ILE A 144 23.51 12.31 3.57
C ILE A 144 24.94 11.90 3.24
N LEU A 145 25.16 10.62 2.92
CA LEU A 145 26.47 10.08 2.56
C LEU A 145 27.01 10.73 1.26
N ARG A 146 26.14 10.94 0.27
CA ARG A 146 26.42 11.67 -0.97
C ARG A 146 26.96 13.08 -0.70
N LEU A 147 26.29 13.83 0.20
CA LEU A 147 26.70 15.18 0.58
C LEU A 147 28.04 15.19 1.33
N ASP A 148 28.27 14.22 2.21
CA ASP A 148 29.54 14.07 2.93
C ASP A 148 30.69 13.75 1.95
N LEU A 149 30.44 12.88 0.95
CA LEU A 149 31.38 12.57 -0.13
C LEU A 149 31.69 13.80 -0.99
N ASP A 150 30.68 14.57 -1.43
CA ASP A 150 30.90 15.77 -2.24
C ASP A 150 31.69 16.84 -1.45
N THR A 151 31.39 17.00 -0.15
CA THR A 151 32.15 17.88 0.75
C THR A 151 33.62 17.48 0.82
N LYS A 152 33.89 16.16 0.88
CA LYS A 152 35.25 15.62 0.97
C LYS A 152 36.01 15.71 -0.35
N ARG A 153 35.35 15.47 -1.49
CA ARG A 153 35.91 15.71 -2.83
C ARG A 153 36.37 17.16 -2.98
N ARG A 154 35.56 18.13 -2.53
CA ARG A 154 35.95 19.56 -2.54
C ARG A 154 37.15 19.84 -1.65
N ALA A 155 37.17 19.29 -0.43
CA ALA A 155 38.30 19.48 0.49
C ALA A 155 39.60 18.88 -0.05
N ALA A 156 39.54 17.70 -0.69
CA ALA A 156 40.68 17.07 -1.34
C ALA A 156 41.21 17.94 -2.50
N LEU A 157 40.33 18.41 -3.40
CA LEU A 157 40.70 19.32 -4.48
C LEU A 157 41.36 20.62 -3.98
N GLU A 158 40.82 21.21 -2.91
CA GLU A 158 41.40 22.42 -2.30
C GLU A 158 42.81 22.15 -1.73
N LEU A 159 43.03 21.00 -1.08
CA LEU A 159 44.34 20.62 -0.56
C LEU A 159 45.34 20.32 -1.69
N THR A 160 44.92 19.65 -2.75
CA THR A 160 45.76 19.40 -3.94
C THR A 160 46.14 20.71 -4.63
N ALA A 161 45.19 21.64 -4.78
CA ALA A 161 45.47 22.97 -5.34
C ALA A 161 46.47 23.76 -4.47
N LYS A 162 46.35 23.67 -3.14
CA LYS A 162 47.31 24.27 -2.19
C LYS A 162 48.70 23.65 -2.30
N PHE A 163 48.78 22.32 -2.39
CA PHE A 163 50.03 21.59 -2.60
C PHE A 163 50.71 22.01 -3.90
N ASN A 164 49.98 22.01 -5.03
CA ASN A 164 50.50 22.44 -6.34
C ASN A 164 51.00 23.89 -6.31
N LYS A 165 50.30 24.77 -5.60
CA LYS A 165 50.72 26.17 -5.42
C LYS A 165 52.01 26.30 -4.61
N LEU A 166 52.18 25.51 -3.54
CA LEU A 166 53.42 25.48 -2.76
C LEU A 166 54.56 24.91 -3.59
N GLN A 167 54.33 23.82 -4.32
CA GLN A 167 55.32 23.20 -5.21
C GLN A 167 55.80 24.14 -6.32
N SER A 168 54.92 25.04 -6.82
CA SER A 168 55.30 26.05 -7.82
C SER A 168 56.13 27.22 -7.26
N LYS A 169 56.13 27.43 -5.94
CA LYS A 169 56.75 28.60 -5.28
C LYS A 169 58.01 28.25 -4.48
N ASP A 170 58.00 27.10 -3.81
CA ASP A 170 59.06 26.67 -2.92
C ASP A 170 59.94 25.58 -3.57
N LYS A 171 61.13 25.35 -3.00
CA LYS A 171 61.93 24.16 -3.37
C LYS A 171 61.11 22.90 -3.08
N PRO A 172 61.10 21.90 -3.97
CA PRO A 172 60.26 20.70 -3.85
C PRO A 172 60.43 19.95 -2.53
N ASP A 173 61.58 20.10 -1.86
CA ASP A 173 61.93 19.45 -0.59
C ASP A 173 61.67 20.30 0.66
N SER A 174 60.92 21.39 0.55
CA SER A 174 60.49 22.15 1.73
C SER A 174 59.66 21.26 2.67
N GLU A 175 59.94 21.28 3.97
CA GLU A 175 59.17 20.57 5.00
C GLU A 175 57.67 20.89 4.91
N ALA A 176 57.32 22.13 4.57
CA ALA A 176 55.94 22.56 4.34
C ALA A 176 55.28 21.87 3.14
N SER A 177 56.04 21.62 2.07
CA SER A 177 55.59 20.90 0.88
C SER A 177 55.31 19.43 1.22
N GLN A 178 56.21 18.77 1.96
CA GLN A 178 56.03 17.39 2.41
C GLN A 178 54.84 17.23 3.37
N ALA A 179 54.66 18.16 4.32
CA ALA A 179 53.51 18.16 5.22
C ALA A 179 52.19 18.38 4.46
N ALA A 180 52.17 19.26 3.45
CA ALA A 180 51.01 19.48 2.59
C ALA A 180 50.68 18.24 1.74
N LEU A 181 51.69 17.56 1.20
CA LEU A 181 51.53 16.30 0.45
C LEU A 181 50.89 15.21 1.32
N HIS A 182 51.46 14.97 2.51
CA HIS A 182 50.93 13.97 3.44
C HIS A 182 49.49 14.30 3.85
N LYS A 183 49.17 15.59 4.04
CA LYS A 183 47.80 16.03 4.34
C LYS A 183 46.84 15.80 3.17
N ALA A 184 47.27 16.04 1.93
CA ALA A 184 46.49 15.79 0.73
C ALA A 184 46.21 14.29 0.57
N GLN A 185 47.23 13.44 0.69
CA GLN A 185 47.12 11.97 0.64
C GLN A 185 46.14 11.44 1.70
N ASN A 186 46.27 11.90 2.95
CA ASN A 186 45.35 11.49 4.02
C ASN A 186 43.89 11.89 3.77
N GLU A 187 43.65 12.99 3.06
CA GLU A 187 42.28 13.42 2.73
C GLU A 187 41.75 12.67 1.51
N GLU A 188 42.61 12.35 0.55
CA GLU A 188 42.31 11.48 -0.59
C GLU A 188 41.92 10.06 -0.14
N ASP A 189 42.64 9.48 0.81
CA ASP A 189 42.30 8.17 1.38
C ASP A 189 40.91 8.16 2.04
N LYS A 190 40.57 9.23 2.77
CA LYS A 190 39.24 9.38 3.37
C LYS A 190 38.15 9.53 2.31
N MET A 191 38.44 10.26 1.24
CA MET A 191 37.53 10.41 0.10
C MET A 191 37.30 9.05 -0.58
N ASN A 192 38.35 8.28 -0.84
CA ASN A 192 38.27 6.96 -1.47
C ASN A 192 37.43 5.98 -0.66
N ARG A 193 37.59 5.97 0.67
CA ARG A 193 36.72 5.18 1.58
C ARG A 193 35.26 5.58 1.50
N LEU A 194 34.96 6.88 1.35
CA LEU A 194 33.59 7.36 1.18
C LEU A 194 33.01 6.99 -0.19
N ILE A 195 33.82 7.04 -1.26
CA ILE A 195 33.41 6.63 -2.61
C ILE A 195 32.96 5.16 -2.59
N GLN A 196 33.78 4.29 -2.02
CA GLN A 196 33.44 2.87 -1.90
C GLN A 196 32.16 2.67 -1.07
N ARG A 197 32.08 3.27 0.12
CA ARG A 197 30.90 3.15 0.99
C ARG A 197 29.63 3.68 0.33
N TYR A 198 29.73 4.76 -0.43
CA TYR A 198 28.61 5.31 -1.18
C TYR A 198 28.15 4.34 -2.27
N ALA A 199 29.06 3.80 -3.07
CA ALA A 199 28.73 2.84 -4.14
C ALA A 199 28.06 1.56 -3.60
N GLU A 200 28.56 1.03 -2.48
CA GLU A 200 27.97 -0.12 -1.78
C GLU A 200 26.55 0.20 -1.30
N SER A 201 26.37 1.31 -0.60
CA SER A 201 25.06 1.73 -0.08
C SER A 201 24.06 2.07 -1.19
N GLU A 202 24.53 2.67 -2.29
CA GLU A 202 23.73 3.01 -3.47
C GLU A 202 23.20 1.75 -4.15
N THR A 203 24.07 0.75 -4.33
CA THR A 203 23.70 -0.55 -4.88
C THR A 203 22.67 -1.27 -4.01
N GLU A 204 22.84 -1.24 -2.68
CA GLU A 204 21.87 -1.82 -1.74
C GLU A 204 20.49 -1.17 -1.85
N VAL A 205 20.43 0.17 -1.82
CA VAL A 205 19.17 0.93 -1.93
C VAL A 205 18.51 0.67 -3.27
N PHE A 206 19.28 0.67 -4.36
CA PHE A 206 18.79 0.36 -5.69
C PHE A 206 18.17 -1.04 -5.78
N ASN A 207 18.87 -2.08 -5.29
CA ASN A 207 18.36 -3.46 -5.30
C ASN A 207 17.09 -3.61 -4.43
N ALA A 208 17.04 -2.93 -3.28
CA ALA A 208 15.85 -2.89 -2.43
C ALA A 208 14.66 -2.22 -3.14
N LEU A 209 14.89 -1.11 -3.85
CA LEU A 209 13.85 -0.43 -4.62
C LEU A 209 13.33 -1.28 -5.79
N ILE A 210 14.22 -1.97 -6.52
CA ILE A 210 13.81 -2.90 -7.58
C ILE A 210 12.93 -4.02 -7.01
N THR A 211 13.32 -4.57 -5.87
CA THR A 211 12.52 -5.61 -5.19
C THR A 211 11.15 -5.07 -4.78
N LEU A 212 11.11 -3.91 -4.13
CA LEU A 212 9.87 -3.26 -3.71
C LEU A 212 8.91 -2.99 -4.88
N ILE A 213 9.46 -2.55 -6.03
CA ILE A 213 8.68 -2.32 -7.25
C ILE A 213 8.16 -3.65 -7.81
N ARG A 214 8.97 -4.71 -7.83
CA ARG A 214 8.51 -6.04 -8.28
C ARG A 214 7.42 -6.62 -7.40
N ASP A 215 7.51 -6.43 -6.09
CA ASP A 215 6.48 -6.84 -5.13
C ASP A 215 5.11 -6.20 -5.42
N THR A 216 5.06 -5.06 -6.15
CA THR A 216 3.78 -4.45 -6.55
C THR A 216 2.96 -5.28 -7.53
N THR A 217 3.61 -6.17 -8.29
CA THR A 217 2.91 -7.02 -9.27
C THR A 217 1.95 -8.02 -8.63
N VAL A 218 2.20 -8.38 -7.36
CA VAL A 218 1.37 -9.27 -6.56
C VAL A 218 0.15 -8.54 -5.97
N LEU A 219 0.14 -7.20 -5.94
CA LEU A 219 -0.99 -6.45 -5.35
C LEU A 219 -2.32 -6.67 -6.08
N ARG A 220 -2.28 -6.90 -7.41
CA ARG A 220 -3.49 -7.29 -8.17
C ARG A 220 -4.12 -8.57 -7.62
N GLU A 221 -3.28 -9.49 -7.13
CA GLU A 221 -3.70 -10.78 -6.59
C GLU A 221 -4.33 -10.60 -5.22
N TYR A 222 -3.88 -9.62 -4.40
CA TYR A 222 -4.53 -9.28 -3.14
C TYR A 222 -5.92 -8.67 -3.33
N VAL A 223 -6.12 -7.84 -4.36
CA VAL A 223 -7.46 -7.31 -4.68
C VAL A 223 -8.38 -8.45 -5.13
N ALA A 224 -7.89 -9.33 -6.00
CA ALA A 224 -8.65 -10.51 -6.42
C ALA A 224 -8.99 -11.42 -5.22
N ALA A 225 -8.04 -11.67 -4.33
CA ALA A 225 -8.25 -12.44 -3.11
C ALA A 225 -9.31 -11.80 -2.20
N ALA A 226 -9.27 -10.47 -2.02
CA ALA A 226 -10.28 -9.75 -1.24
C ALA A 226 -11.69 -9.96 -1.79
N LEU A 227 -11.87 -9.81 -3.11
CA LEU A 227 -13.16 -10.04 -3.78
C LEU A 227 -13.64 -11.48 -3.63
N MET A 228 -12.74 -12.46 -3.77
CA MET A 228 -13.05 -13.89 -3.59
C MET A 228 -13.46 -14.22 -2.15
N ILE A 229 -12.78 -13.64 -1.16
CA ILE A 229 -13.11 -13.79 0.27
C ILE A 229 -14.50 -13.22 0.55
N MET A 230 -14.81 -12.03 0.00
CA MET A 230 -16.15 -11.43 0.11
C MET A 230 -17.23 -12.28 -0.58
N GLN A 231 -16.96 -12.78 -1.78
CA GLN A 231 -17.89 -13.68 -2.47
C GLN A 231 -18.18 -14.94 -1.62
N ASN A 232 -17.15 -15.50 -0.97
CA ASN A 232 -17.31 -16.68 -0.15
C ASN A 232 -18.22 -16.45 1.07
N VAL A 233 -18.10 -15.31 1.75
CA VAL A 233 -19.00 -15.02 2.90
C VAL A 233 -20.45 -14.91 2.48
N PHE A 234 -20.73 -14.25 1.35
CA PHE A 234 -22.10 -14.15 0.84
C PHE A 234 -22.65 -15.49 0.38
N ARG A 235 -21.80 -16.34 -0.21
CA ARG A 235 -22.19 -17.71 -0.58
C ARG A 235 -22.53 -18.57 0.63
N VAL A 236 -21.70 -18.53 1.68
CA VAL A 236 -21.97 -19.27 2.93
C VAL A 236 -23.23 -18.72 3.61
N SER A 237 -23.40 -17.40 3.62
CA SER A 237 -24.60 -16.75 4.16
C SER A 237 -25.86 -17.18 3.41
N LEU A 238 -25.81 -17.26 2.08
CA LEU A 238 -26.92 -17.72 1.25
C LEU A 238 -27.26 -19.20 1.54
N ASN A 239 -26.26 -20.06 1.68
CA ASN A 239 -26.46 -21.47 2.00
C ASN A 239 -27.11 -21.68 3.38
N ALA A 240 -26.99 -20.73 4.31
CA ALA A 240 -27.68 -20.78 5.60
C ALA A 240 -29.21 -20.72 5.49
N PHE A 241 -29.73 -20.22 4.35
CA PHE A 241 -31.16 -20.17 4.02
C PHE A 241 -31.65 -21.39 3.23
N ASP A 242 -30.76 -22.32 2.85
CA ASP A 242 -31.16 -23.46 2.01
C ASP A 242 -32.00 -24.47 2.81
N LEU A 243 -33.30 -24.38 2.58
CA LEU A 243 -34.36 -25.21 3.16
C LEU A 243 -34.25 -26.69 2.79
N GLN A 244 -33.43 -27.09 1.80
CA GLN A 244 -33.26 -28.53 1.49
C GLN A 244 -32.64 -29.31 2.65
N SER A 245 -31.91 -28.64 3.56
CA SER A 245 -31.37 -29.24 4.78
C SER A 245 -32.37 -29.24 5.94
N ALA A 246 -33.40 -28.40 5.88
CA ALA A 246 -34.50 -28.39 6.85
C ALA A 246 -35.45 -29.53 6.49
N VAL A 247 -35.10 -30.72 6.98
CA VAL A 247 -35.91 -31.92 7.05
C VAL A 247 -37.40 -31.58 7.04
N ARG A 248 -38.08 -32.03 5.98
CA ARG A 248 -39.54 -32.05 5.79
C ARG A 248 -40.25 -32.14 7.14
N THR A 249 -40.61 -31.00 7.73
CA THR A 249 -41.60 -30.98 8.78
C THR A 249 -42.85 -31.56 8.12
N PRO A 250 -43.42 -32.65 8.65
CA PRO A 250 -44.60 -33.26 8.05
C PRO A 250 -45.65 -32.16 7.94
N MET A 251 -46.10 -31.90 6.70
CA MET A 251 -47.24 -31.01 6.46
C MET A 251 -48.30 -31.37 7.48
N LEU A 252 -48.77 -30.37 8.23
CA LEU A 252 -49.93 -30.49 9.10
C LEU A 252 -50.98 -31.34 8.36
N PRO A 253 -51.61 -32.32 9.04
CA PRO A 253 -52.66 -33.10 8.41
C PRO A 253 -53.67 -32.13 7.82
N SER A 254 -53.84 -32.20 6.50
CA SER A 254 -54.88 -31.49 5.77
C SER A 254 -56.18 -31.71 6.55
N ILE A 255 -56.67 -30.65 7.21
CA ILE A 255 -57.94 -30.71 7.93
C ILE A 255 -58.96 -31.13 6.89
N ALA A 256 -59.44 -32.35 7.07
CA ALA A 256 -60.41 -32.97 6.21
C ALA A 256 -61.66 -32.09 6.17
N SER A 257 -62.18 -31.90 4.95
CA SER A 257 -63.59 -31.72 4.65
C SER A 257 -64.34 -30.66 5.45
N VAL A 258 -64.39 -29.44 4.89
CA VAL A 258 -65.60 -28.61 5.03
C VAL A 258 -66.76 -29.38 4.39
N PRO A 259 -67.89 -29.59 5.08
CA PRO A 259 -69.04 -30.28 4.51
C PRO A 259 -69.63 -29.48 3.34
N GLU A 260 -69.81 -30.21 2.24
CA GLU A 260 -70.45 -29.81 0.99
C GLU A 260 -71.87 -29.28 1.23
N VAL A 261 -72.06 -27.97 1.12
CA VAL A 261 -73.41 -27.37 1.03
C VAL A 261 -73.94 -27.64 -0.37
N LYS A 262 -74.74 -28.70 -0.48
CA LYS A 262 -75.56 -29.00 -1.65
C LYS A 262 -76.65 -27.94 -1.83
N GLY A 263 -76.60 -27.22 -2.94
CA GLY A 263 -77.81 -26.70 -3.60
C GLY A 263 -77.81 -25.20 -3.88
N MET A 264 -77.52 -24.83 -5.13
CA MET A 264 -78.52 -24.26 -6.04
C MET A 264 -77.90 -24.03 -7.42
N GLN A 265 -78.47 -24.73 -8.41
CA GLN A 265 -78.25 -24.50 -9.83
C GLN A 265 -79.00 -23.21 -10.24
N GLN A 266 -78.42 -22.36 -11.08
CA GLN A 266 -78.79 -22.25 -12.52
C GLN A 266 -78.29 -20.94 -13.14
N GLY A 267 -77.77 -21.09 -14.36
CA GLY A 267 -77.64 -20.04 -15.38
C GLY A 267 -76.33 -19.26 -15.34
N SER A 268 -75.71 -18.88 -16.45
CA SER A 268 -75.91 -19.15 -17.87
C SER A 268 -74.70 -18.49 -18.56
N MET A 269 -74.16 -19.19 -19.56
CA MET A 269 -73.40 -18.71 -20.73
C MET A 269 -72.51 -17.46 -20.61
N LEU A 270 -71.21 -17.61 -20.94
CA LEU A 270 -70.61 -16.99 -22.14
C LEU A 270 -69.10 -17.32 -22.27
N ARG A 271 -68.81 -18.05 -23.34
CA ARG A 271 -67.70 -17.92 -24.32
C ARG A 271 -66.26 -17.61 -23.86
N SER A 272 -65.40 -18.52 -24.30
CA SER A 272 -63.94 -18.43 -24.52
C SER A 272 -63.50 -17.21 -25.36
N PRO A 273 -62.18 -16.92 -25.43
CA PRO A 273 -61.40 -17.60 -26.46
C PRO A 273 -60.03 -18.11 -26.02
N THR A 274 -59.73 -19.27 -26.59
CA THR A 274 -58.43 -19.90 -26.82
C THR A 274 -57.45 -18.94 -27.50
N VAL A 275 -56.24 -18.80 -26.96
CA VAL A 275 -55.06 -18.38 -27.73
C VAL A 275 -54.02 -19.49 -27.65
N SER A 276 -53.72 -20.01 -28.84
CA SER A 276 -52.72 -21.02 -29.17
C SER A 276 -51.59 -20.33 -29.94
N SER A 277 -50.35 -20.48 -29.48
CA SER A 277 -49.08 -20.42 -30.23
C SER A 277 -47.97 -20.25 -29.19
N GLY A 278 -46.96 -21.10 -29.01
CA GLY A 278 -46.16 -21.78 -30.03
C GLY A 278 -44.72 -21.25 -29.89
N GLY A 279 -43.78 -22.10 -29.43
CA GLY A 279 -42.36 -21.77 -29.44
C GLY A 279 -41.52 -22.62 -28.47
N PRO A 280 -40.66 -23.54 -28.97
CA PRO A 280 -39.65 -24.19 -28.15
C PRO A 280 -38.45 -23.25 -27.98
N LEU A 281 -38.17 -22.83 -26.74
CA LEU A 281 -36.97 -22.07 -26.41
C LEU A 281 -35.79 -23.02 -26.28
N ALA A 282 -34.79 -22.81 -27.12
CA ALA A 282 -33.52 -23.53 -27.13
C ALA A 282 -32.81 -23.42 -25.77
N THR A 283 -32.41 -24.56 -25.22
CA THR A 283 -31.48 -24.65 -24.10
C THR A 283 -30.04 -24.44 -24.60
N PRO A 284 -29.30 -23.44 -24.10
CA PRO A 284 -27.85 -23.42 -24.28
C PRO A 284 -27.23 -24.43 -23.32
N SER A 285 -26.64 -25.47 -23.90
CA SER A 285 -25.77 -26.41 -23.20
C SER A 285 -24.53 -25.67 -22.69
N LEU A 286 -24.50 -25.38 -21.38
CA LEU A 286 -23.35 -24.82 -20.71
C LEU A 286 -22.35 -25.95 -20.45
N MET A 287 -21.31 -26.04 -21.28
CA MET A 287 -20.13 -26.87 -21.02
C MET A 287 -19.52 -26.45 -19.67
N GLN A 288 -19.71 -27.29 -18.65
CA GLN A 288 -18.90 -27.28 -17.43
C GLN A 288 -17.48 -27.76 -17.78
N GLY A 289 -16.64 -26.82 -18.21
CA GLY A 289 -15.19 -26.97 -18.17
C GLY A 289 -14.67 -26.50 -16.83
N THR A 290 -14.74 -27.35 -15.79
CA THR A 290 -14.06 -27.12 -14.52
C THR A 290 -12.54 -27.28 -14.70
N ARG A 291 -11.90 -26.28 -15.31
CA ARG A 291 -10.45 -26.10 -15.13
C ARG A 291 -10.22 -25.61 -13.71
N SER A 292 -9.92 -26.58 -12.85
CA SER A 292 -9.32 -26.40 -11.53
C SER A 292 -8.00 -25.64 -11.69
N MET A 293 -8.08 -24.31 -11.71
CA MET A 293 -6.94 -23.43 -11.46
C MET A 293 -6.80 -23.36 -9.94
N ARG A 294 -6.36 -24.48 -9.34
CA ARG A 294 -5.74 -24.45 -8.02
C ARG A 294 -4.46 -23.64 -8.21
N ALA A 295 -4.53 -22.34 -7.96
CA ALA A 295 -3.35 -21.54 -7.72
C ALA A 295 -2.68 -22.15 -6.50
N SER A 296 -1.73 -23.05 -6.76
CA SER A 296 -0.79 -23.53 -5.77
C SER A 296 -0.01 -22.30 -5.31
N PHE A 297 -0.49 -21.66 -4.24
CA PHE A 297 0.32 -20.75 -3.45
C PHE A 297 1.49 -21.56 -2.95
N SER A 298 2.59 -21.55 -3.70
CA SER A 298 3.88 -22.01 -3.21
C SER A 298 4.23 -21.11 -2.04
N ALA A 299 3.99 -21.63 -0.84
CA ALA A 299 4.48 -21.06 0.39
C ALA A 299 5.96 -20.74 0.20
N LEU A 300 6.31 -19.46 0.38
CA LEU A 300 7.70 -19.03 0.43
C LEU A 300 8.42 -19.90 1.48
N PRO A 301 9.64 -20.40 1.21
CA PRO A 301 10.34 -21.27 2.14
C PRO A 301 10.61 -20.50 3.44
N THR A 302 9.91 -20.89 4.50
CA THR A 302 10.25 -20.53 5.88
C THR A 302 11.59 -21.19 6.19
N SER A 303 12.69 -20.44 6.14
CA SER A 303 13.99 -20.94 6.55
C SER A 303 14.01 -21.13 8.06
N SER A 304 13.82 -22.39 8.47
CA SER A 304 14.13 -22.88 9.81
C SER A 304 15.64 -22.74 10.04
N ILE A 305 16.07 -21.64 10.66
CA ILE A 305 17.41 -21.49 11.20
C ILE A 305 17.49 -22.39 12.44
N MET A 306 18.05 -23.58 12.27
CA MET A 306 18.50 -24.43 13.38
C MET A 306 19.56 -23.68 14.19
N GLY A 307 19.33 -23.60 15.49
CA GLY A 307 20.23 -23.00 16.46
C GLY A 307 21.52 -23.79 16.60
N GLY A 308 22.63 -23.08 16.50
CA GLY A 308 23.94 -23.48 17.02
C GLY A 308 24.35 -22.46 18.08
N GLY A 309 24.08 -22.78 19.35
CA GLY A 309 24.56 -22.03 20.50
C GLY A 309 25.99 -22.46 20.85
N GLY A 310 26.91 -21.51 20.87
CA GLY A 310 28.27 -21.64 21.40
C GLY A 310 28.67 -20.32 22.06
N GLY A 311 29.25 -20.41 23.27
CA GLY A 311 29.45 -19.31 24.23
C GLY A 311 30.35 -18.16 23.76
N THR A 312 30.62 -17.13 24.56
CA THR A 312 31.06 -17.17 25.96
C THR A 312 30.98 -15.78 26.60
N ASN A 313 30.91 -15.78 27.93
CA ASN A 313 31.29 -14.75 28.92
C ASN A 313 31.97 -13.46 28.42
N ASN A 314 31.50 -12.30 28.89
CA ASN A 314 32.26 -11.56 29.91
C ASN A 314 31.41 -10.53 30.65
N GLY A 315 31.62 -10.46 31.96
CA GLY A 315 30.88 -9.62 32.89
C GLY A 315 31.31 -8.15 32.90
N GLY A 316 30.50 -7.34 33.57
CA GLY A 316 30.76 -5.93 33.79
C GLY A 316 29.65 -5.27 34.59
N SER A 317 29.52 -5.69 35.86
CA SER A 317 28.72 -5.02 36.88
C SER A 317 29.25 -3.62 37.15
N TYR A 318 28.38 -2.60 37.07
CA TYR A 318 28.53 -1.37 37.83
C TYR A 318 27.16 -0.94 38.37
N MET A 319 27.06 -0.97 39.70
CA MET A 319 26.44 -0.02 40.64
C MET A 319 25.71 1.19 40.03
N SER A 320 24.69 1.81 40.60
CA SER A 320 23.87 1.62 41.80
C SER A 320 22.82 2.74 41.73
N SER A 321 21.61 2.47 42.23
CA SER A 321 20.65 3.38 42.87
C SER A 321 20.98 4.88 42.87
N VAL A 322 20.06 5.73 42.38
CA VAL A 322 19.47 6.85 43.14
C VAL A 322 18.11 7.25 42.53
N GLY A 323 17.07 7.31 43.37
CA GLY A 323 16.19 8.48 43.44
C GLY A 323 14.93 8.52 42.58
N GLY A 324 13.80 8.23 43.21
CA GLY A 324 12.48 8.63 42.73
C GLY A 324 12.27 10.14 42.72
N GLY A 325 11.22 10.56 42.02
CA GLY A 325 10.80 11.95 41.93
C GLY A 325 9.61 12.10 40.99
N THR A 326 8.45 11.65 41.44
CA THR A 326 7.14 11.99 40.88
C THR A 326 6.87 13.48 41.08
N PHE A 327 6.68 14.23 39.99
CA PHE A 327 6.01 15.52 40.03
C PHE A 327 4.88 15.54 39.01
N SER A 328 3.68 15.32 39.52
CA SER A 328 2.43 15.80 38.94
C SER A 328 2.36 17.30 39.16
N ALA A 329 2.23 18.06 38.07
CA ALA A 329 1.76 19.44 38.13
C ALA A 329 0.70 19.62 37.04
N GLY A 330 -0.56 19.65 37.48
CA GLY A 330 -1.70 20.02 36.66
C GLY A 330 -1.61 21.48 36.26
N GLY A 331 -1.82 21.75 34.98
CA GLY A 331 -1.97 23.09 34.42
C GLY A 331 -3.30 23.18 33.70
N ASN A 332 -4.34 23.51 34.47
CA ASN A 332 -5.68 23.82 33.98
C ASN A 332 -5.60 25.16 33.21
N ARG A 333 -5.87 25.15 31.90
CA ARG A 333 -6.13 26.39 31.12
C ARG A 333 -7.53 26.32 30.55
N THR A 334 -8.46 26.92 31.28
CA THR A 334 -9.72 27.44 30.77
C THR A 334 -9.43 28.69 29.93
N SER A 335 -9.99 28.75 28.72
CA SER A 335 -10.17 29.98 27.95
C SER A 335 -11.61 30.01 27.46
N PRO A 336 -12.43 30.98 27.90
CA PRO A 336 -13.69 31.29 27.26
C PRO A 336 -13.44 32.38 26.20
N GLY A 337 -13.99 32.18 25.02
CA GLY A 337 -13.85 33.11 23.90
C GLY A 337 -14.96 32.89 22.88
N GLU A 338 -16.18 33.21 23.28
CA GLU A 338 -17.33 33.37 22.42
C GLU A 338 -17.14 34.52 21.42
N GLY A 339 -17.71 34.32 20.22
CA GLY A 339 -18.39 35.38 19.49
C GLY A 339 -17.56 36.20 18.52
N LYS A 340 -17.79 35.97 17.21
CA LYS A 340 -18.46 36.93 16.33
C LYS A 340 -18.60 36.35 14.92
N GLY A 341 -19.86 36.11 14.54
CA GLY A 341 -20.22 35.90 13.15
C GLY A 341 -20.11 37.19 12.36
N ASN A 342 -19.85 37.05 11.06
CA ASN A 342 -20.11 38.10 10.07
C ASN A 342 -20.85 37.46 8.89
N PRO A 343 -22.01 38.00 8.48
CA PRO A 343 -22.78 37.53 7.34
C PRO A 343 -22.52 38.36 6.07
N PHE A 344 -22.74 37.70 4.92
CA PHE A 344 -23.04 38.27 3.58
C PHE A 344 -21.99 39.13 2.83
N GLY A 345 -21.74 38.72 1.57
CA GLY A 345 -21.21 39.61 0.51
C GLY A 345 -20.47 38.93 -0.65
N SER A 346 -21.21 38.56 -1.71
CA SER A 346 -20.83 38.15 -3.09
C SER A 346 -19.81 39.08 -3.79
N PRO A 347 -19.35 38.89 -5.07
CA PRO A 347 -19.81 37.96 -6.13
C PRO A 347 -18.71 37.30 -7.03
N GLY A 348 -19.16 36.33 -7.83
CA GLY A 348 -18.86 36.18 -9.27
C GLY A 348 -17.40 35.97 -9.70
N ASN A 349 -17.08 34.75 -10.17
CA ASN A 349 -15.94 34.58 -11.05
C ASN A 349 -16.30 33.78 -12.30
N THR A 350 -15.85 34.35 -13.40
CA THR A 350 -16.19 34.09 -14.80
C THR A 350 -15.49 32.85 -15.33
N LEU A 351 -16.25 32.04 -16.07
CA LEU A 351 -15.73 30.97 -16.92
C LEU A 351 -14.92 31.59 -18.06
N LYS A 352 -13.59 31.39 -18.06
CA LYS A 352 -12.77 31.56 -19.25
C LYS A 352 -12.60 30.22 -19.95
N ALA A 353 -13.21 30.11 -21.13
CA ALA A 353 -12.89 29.09 -22.12
C ALA A 353 -11.43 29.27 -22.57
N SER A 354 -10.63 28.21 -22.51
CA SER A 354 -9.33 28.14 -23.16
C SER A 354 -9.49 27.47 -24.52
N GLU A 355 -9.30 28.26 -25.57
CA GLU A 355 -9.25 27.84 -26.97
C GLU A 355 -8.02 26.97 -27.23
N ASN A 356 -8.25 25.87 -27.95
CA ASN A 356 -7.21 25.11 -28.65
C ASN A 356 -6.73 25.90 -29.87
N PRO A 357 -5.43 25.84 -30.21
CA PRO A 357 -5.03 25.91 -31.59
C PRO A 357 -4.25 24.65 -32.01
N PHE A 358 -4.93 23.76 -32.73
CA PHE A 358 -4.28 22.87 -33.69
C PHE A 358 -3.90 23.70 -34.92
N GLY A 359 -2.59 23.87 -35.14
CA GLY A 359 -2.04 24.45 -36.37
C GLY A 359 -1.18 23.42 -37.08
N ALA A 360 -1.72 22.84 -38.14
CA ALA A 360 -0.98 22.05 -39.11
C ALA A 360 -0.32 22.99 -40.14
N ALA A 361 0.93 22.71 -40.51
CA ALA A 361 1.48 23.14 -41.80
C ALA A 361 2.65 22.23 -42.21
N ALA A 362 2.49 21.63 -43.40
CA ALA A 362 3.50 20.90 -44.15
C ALA A 362 4.52 21.86 -44.79
N GLY A 363 5.71 21.36 -45.15
CA GLY A 363 6.63 22.12 -46.00
C GLY A 363 8.02 21.50 -46.18
N TYR A 364 8.19 20.87 -47.35
CA TYR A 364 9.39 20.35 -48.02
C TYR A 364 10.75 21.02 -47.77
N GLY A 365 11.82 20.22 -47.87
CA GLY A 365 13.19 20.70 -48.10
C GLY A 365 14.22 19.58 -48.17
N ALA A 366 14.41 19.00 -49.35
CA ALA A 366 15.51 18.10 -49.66
C ALA A 366 16.75 18.91 -50.12
N THR A 367 17.94 18.59 -49.61
CA THR A 367 19.21 18.70 -50.36
C THR A 367 20.25 17.73 -49.82
N SER A 368 20.86 17.00 -50.74
CA SER A 368 21.94 16.04 -50.63
C SER A 368 23.33 16.68 -50.68
N SER A 369 24.28 16.14 -49.91
CA SER A 369 25.73 16.04 -50.19
C SER A 369 26.36 15.41 -48.93
N GLY A 370 27.16 14.35 -48.89
CA GLY A 370 28.09 13.76 -49.85
C GLY A 370 29.46 13.62 -49.17
N SER A 371 29.98 12.38 -49.07
CA SER A 371 31.36 11.96 -48.71
C SER A 371 31.74 11.74 -47.23
N PRO A 372 32.79 10.93 -46.93
CA PRO A 372 33.11 9.62 -47.49
C PRO A 372 33.46 8.55 -46.42
N ASN A 373 33.48 7.31 -46.88
CA ASN A 373 33.85 6.06 -46.19
C ASN A 373 35.11 6.15 -45.29
N HIS A 374 34.94 5.71 -44.04
CA HIS A 374 36.02 5.17 -43.22
C HIS A 374 35.63 3.79 -42.69
N SER A 375 36.11 2.77 -43.39
CA SER A 375 36.00 1.36 -43.02
C SER A 375 37.01 1.03 -41.93
N GLY A 376 36.54 0.98 -40.68
CA GLY A 376 37.23 0.36 -39.53
C GLY A 376 36.48 -0.92 -39.09
N PRO A 377 37.19 -1.95 -38.60
CA PRO A 377 36.58 -3.22 -38.23
C PRO A 377 35.68 -3.08 -36.99
N GLN A 378 34.38 -3.33 -37.15
CA GLN A 378 33.44 -3.45 -36.04
C GLN A 378 33.69 -4.76 -35.29
N THR A 379 34.25 -4.67 -34.09
CA THR A 379 34.19 -5.72 -33.08
C THR A 379 32.83 -5.65 -32.40
N SER A 380 31.87 -6.43 -32.89
CA SER A 380 30.56 -6.61 -32.25
C SER A 380 30.69 -7.44 -30.97
N ILE A 381 30.96 -6.78 -29.85
CA ILE A 381 30.77 -7.37 -28.51
C ILE A 381 29.34 -7.04 -28.09
N HIS A 382 28.39 -7.87 -28.52
CA HIS A 382 27.08 -7.95 -27.86
C HIS A 382 27.23 -8.78 -26.58
N SER A 383 27.77 -8.15 -25.55
CA SER A 383 27.65 -8.64 -24.18
C SER A 383 26.21 -8.41 -23.72
N SER A 384 25.38 -9.43 -23.96
CA SER A 384 24.07 -9.59 -23.32
C SER A 384 24.30 -9.79 -21.83
N SER A 385 24.60 -8.71 -21.10
CA SER A 385 24.61 -8.71 -19.65
C SER A 385 23.17 -8.94 -19.21
N THR A 386 22.80 -10.21 -19.02
CA THR A 386 21.63 -10.56 -18.22
C THR A 386 21.85 -9.90 -16.87
N ASN A 387 21.21 -8.76 -16.66
CA ASN A 387 21.19 -8.06 -15.38
C ASN A 387 20.54 -9.02 -14.37
N THR A 388 21.36 -9.89 -13.78
CA THR A 388 20.99 -10.69 -12.62
C THR A 388 20.69 -9.70 -11.54
N VAL A 389 19.39 -9.44 -11.34
CA VAL A 389 18.95 -8.53 -10.29
C VAL A 389 19.45 -9.10 -8.98
N GLY A 390 20.29 -8.31 -8.30
CA GLY A 390 20.86 -8.70 -7.02
C GLY A 390 19.76 -9.05 -6.03
N ALA A 391 20.03 -10.06 -5.19
CA ALA A 391 19.11 -10.41 -4.11
C ALA A 391 18.81 -9.19 -3.24
N ALA A 392 17.58 -9.12 -2.72
CA ALA A 392 17.19 -8.05 -1.81
C ALA A 392 18.15 -8.01 -0.59
N PRO A 393 18.58 -6.82 -0.14
CA PRO A 393 19.47 -6.71 1.02
C PRO A 393 18.88 -7.38 2.27
N ALA A 394 19.72 -7.92 3.14
CA ALA A 394 19.28 -8.61 4.36
C ALA A 394 18.40 -7.71 5.27
N TRP A 395 18.70 -6.41 5.33
CA TRP A 395 17.91 -5.45 6.11
C TRP A 395 16.50 -5.26 5.54
N TYR A 396 16.30 -5.42 4.23
CA TYR A 396 14.98 -5.32 3.59
C TYR A 396 14.08 -6.47 4.06
N ASN A 397 14.59 -7.71 4.03
CA ASN A 397 13.86 -8.88 4.48
C ASN A 397 13.56 -8.82 5.98
N LYS A 398 14.51 -8.33 6.78
CA LYS A 398 14.31 -8.11 8.22
C LYS A 398 13.20 -7.08 8.48
N ALA A 399 13.23 -5.94 7.78
CA ALA A 399 12.20 -4.91 7.93
C ALA A 399 10.80 -5.42 7.54
N ARG A 400 10.71 -6.21 6.46
CA ARG A 400 9.46 -6.87 6.04
C ARG A 400 8.94 -7.84 7.09
N ALA A 401 9.82 -8.62 7.73
CA ALA A 401 9.45 -9.54 8.80
C ALA A 401 9.03 -8.80 10.08
N GLU A 402 9.74 -7.74 10.48
CA GLU A 402 9.42 -6.95 11.69
C GLU A 402 8.11 -6.17 11.55
N ALA A 403 7.81 -5.68 10.35
CA ALA A 403 6.53 -5.02 10.05
C ALA A 403 5.32 -5.90 10.36
N SER A 404 5.46 -7.23 10.22
CA SER A 404 4.39 -8.17 10.56
C SER A 404 4.10 -8.29 12.05
N ARG A 405 4.95 -7.72 12.91
CA ARG A 405 4.84 -7.82 14.39
C ARG A 405 4.43 -6.50 15.04
N ALA A 406 4.67 -5.35 14.40
CA ALA A 406 4.39 -4.05 14.98
C ALA A 406 3.07 -3.47 14.43
N PRO A 407 2.14 -3.00 15.30
CA PRO A 407 0.95 -2.31 14.83
C PRO A 407 1.34 -1.04 14.07
N ILE A 408 0.75 -0.83 12.89
CA ILE A 408 1.04 0.35 12.08
C ILE A 408 0.62 1.60 12.83
N ARG A 409 1.60 2.41 13.22
CA ARG A 409 1.38 3.84 13.43
C ARG A 409 1.34 4.50 12.06
N TYR A 410 0.17 5.03 11.71
CA TYR A 410 0.05 5.98 10.61
C TYR A 410 0.68 7.28 11.13
N ASP A 411 1.90 7.53 10.69
CA ASP A 411 2.57 8.79 10.95
C ASP A 411 2.00 9.80 9.94
N ASP A 412 0.94 10.51 10.35
CA ASP A 412 0.25 11.51 9.52
C ASP A 412 1.18 12.68 9.10
N SER A 413 2.37 12.79 9.72
CA SER A 413 3.36 13.81 9.39
C SER A 413 3.96 13.69 7.98
N ASP A 414 3.78 12.55 7.31
CA ASP A 414 4.33 12.31 5.96
C ASP A 414 3.46 12.88 4.82
N ASP A 415 2.21 13.26 5.10
CA ASP A 415 1.25 13.75 4.10
C ASP A 415 1.27 15.29 3.93
N GLU A 416 1.96 16.04 4.81
CA GLU A 416 1.91 17.52 4.85
C GLU A 416 2.57 18.27 3.67
N ASN A 417 3.28 17.60 2.75
CA ASN A 417 3.95 18.32 1.65
C ASN A 417 3.56 17.84 0.25
N SER A 418 2.32 17.38 0.09
CA SER A 418 1.80 16.86 -1.19
C SER A 418 0.85 17.81 -1.92
N ASN A 419 0.75 19.09 -1.52
CA ASN A 419 0.10 20.10 -2.34
C ASN A 419 1.14 20.80 -3.26
N PRO A 420 1.29 20.41 -4.54
CA PRO A 420 2.17 21.10 -5.48
C PRO A 420 1.65 22.48 -5.89
N PHE A 421 0.50 22.93 -5.37
CA PHE A 421 -0.17 24.19 -5.71
C PHE A 421 -0.30 25.17 -4.53
N LYS A 422 0.56 25.05 -3.50
CA LYS A 422 0.69 26.07 -2.46
C LYS A 422 2.05 26.74 -2.51
#